data_AF-A0A2R7MF28-F1
#
_entry.id   AF-A0A2R7MF28-F1
#
_cell.length_a   1.000
_cell.length_b   1.000
_cell.length_c   1.000
_cell.angle_alpha   90.00
_cell.angle_beta   90.00
_cell.angle_gamma   90.00
#
_symmetry.space_group_name_H-M   'P 1'
#
loop_
_entity.id
_entity.type
_entity.pdbx_description
1 polymer ?
#
loop_
_entity_poly.entity_id
_entity_poly.type
_entity_poly.pdbx_seq_one_letter_code
_entity_poly.pdbx_strand_id
1 'polypeptide(L)'
;MTPSPTVTPSPTANPVATSAEPAYATCDDVVSPDLLAEYRQQGWVSWNAAEEGVEFSPFDTFPGGAPAGQLSCRYGAGPDVATDNFFGLAWAPISGSAAQAAQEALAAAGYQRLDVDGSTQWAMAGSPGYSDDEGWGETYQFSESDVRWVSIRNELQYFAPPA
;
A
#
# COMPACT_ATOMS: atom_id res chain seq x y z
N MET A 1 -29.73 30.75 48.76
CA MET A 1 -29.14 30.87 47.42
C MET A 1 -28.08 29.79 47.33
N THR A 2 -28.30 28.76 46.51
CA THR A 2 -27.44 27.57 46.40
C THR A 2 -26.83 27.57 45.00
N PRO A 3 -25.50 27.40 44.83
CA PRO A 3 -24.90 27.45 43.49
C PRO A 3 -25.26 26.18 42.69
N SER A 4 -25.55 26.39 41.40
CA SER A 4 -25.79 25.34 40.41
C SER A 4 -24.45 24.71 40.00
N PRO A 5 -24.31 23.39 39.87
CA PRO A 5 -23.10 22.78 39.35
C PRO A 5 -23.00 22.98 37.83
N THR A 6 -21.91 23.59 37.39
CA THR A 6 -21.49 23.67 35.98
C THR A 6 -21.16 22.27 35.48
N VAL A 7 -21.88 21.81 34.45
CA VAL A 7 -21.57 20.55 33.74
C VAL A 7 -20.48 20.85 32.71
N THR A 8 -19.30 20.28 32.91
CA THR A 8 -18.21 20.26 31.92
C THR A 8 -18.60 19.30 30.78
N PRO A 9 -18.45 19.68 29.49
CA PRO A 9 -18.65 18.74 28.40
C PRO A 9 -17.55 17.67 28.44
N SER A 10 -17.97 16.41 28.48
CA SER A 10 -17.09 15.25 28.33
C SER A 10 -16.57 15.21 26.89
N PRO A 11 -15.29 14.88 26.64
CA PRO A 11 -14.79 14.73 25.27
C PRO A 11 -15.55 13.59 24.59
N THR A 12 -16.21 13.91 23.48
CA THR A 12 -16.79 12.93 22.56
C THR A 12 -15.73 11.90 22.21
N ALA A 13 -16.02 10.63 22.50
CA ALA A 13 -15.19 9.52 22.06
C ALA A 13 -15.06 9.61 20.53
N ASN A 14 -13.82 9.84 20.08
CA ASN A 14 -13.48 9.70 18.68
C ASN A 14 -13.82 8.25 18.29
N PRO A 15 -14.57 7.96 17.22
CA PRO A 15 -14.72 6.59 16.78
C PRO A 15 -13.32 6.06 16.48
N VAL A 16 -12.85 5.13 17.31
CA VAL A 16 -11.72 4.28 16.94
C VAL A 16 -12.18 3.59 15.67
N ALA A 17 -11.58 3.97 14.54
CA ALA A 17 -11.76 3.25 13.29
C ALA A 17 -11.50 1.78 13.62
N THR A 18 -12.57 0.97 13.58
CA THR A 18 -12.43 -0.47 13.60
C THR A 18 -11.61 -0.77 12.37
N SER A 19 -10.35 -1.16 12.58
CA SER A 19 -9.46 -1.62 11.53
C SER A 19 -10.26 -2.65 10.74
N ALA A 20 -10.55 -2.34 9.47
CA ALA A 20 -11.07 -3.34 8.57
C ALA A 20 -10.07 -4.51 8.63
N GLU A 21 -10.59 -5.72 8.83
CA GLU A 21 -9.79 -6.94 8.77
C GLU A 21 -8.92 -6.88 7.50
N PRO A 22 -7.61 -7.19 7.58
CA PRO A 22 -6.77 -6.98 6.43
C PRO A 22 -7.27 -7.85 5.29
N ALA A 23 -7.56 -7.21 4.15
CA ALA A 23 -8.10 -7.90 2.98
C ALA A 23 -7.17 -9.03 2.46
N TYR A 24 -5.88 -8.97 2.83
CA TYR A 24 -4.88 -9.98 2.54
C TYR A 24 -4.13 -10.38 3.81
N ALA A 25 -3.93 -11.68 4.00
CA ALA A 25 -3.17 -12.22 5.13
C ALA A 25 -1.69 -12.43 4.80
N THR A 26 -1.40 -12.79 3.54
CA THR A 26 -0.05 -13.11 3.07
C THR A 26 0.21 -12.52 1.69
N CYS A 27 1.47 -12.48 1.28
CA CYS A 27 1.82 -12.04 -0.07
C CYS A 27 1.22 -12.92 -1.16
N ASP A 28 1.07 -14.22 -0.94
CA ASP A 28 0.36 -15.11 -1.88
C ASP A 28 -1.08 -14.66 -2.16
N ASP A 29 -1.73 -14.00 -1.19
CA ASP A 29 -3.11 -13.53 -1.34
C ASP A 29 -3.20 -12.20 -2.12
N VAL A 30 -2.11 -11.43 -2.17
CA VAL A 30 -2.13 -10.08 -2.77
C VAL A 30 -2.14 -10.13 -4.29
N VAL A 31 -1.53 -11.14 -4.89
CA VAL A 31 -1.46 -11.33 -6.36
C VAL A 31 -2.56 -12.26 -6.88
N SER A 32 -2.90 -12.12 -8.15
CA SER A 32 -3.82 -13.06 -8.79
C SER A 32 -3.31 -14.52 -8.70
N PRO A 33 -4.21 -15.50 -8.54
CA PRO A 33 -3.82 -16.92 -8.47
C PRO A 33 -3.06 -17.41 -9.71
N ASP A 34 -3.40 -16.86 -10.89
CA ASP A 34 -2.75 -17.21 -12.15
C ASP A 34 -1.29 -16.73 -12.17
N LEU A 35 -1.03 -15.47 -11.78
CA LEU A 35 0.33 -14.94 -11.69
C LEU A 35 1.16 -15.72 -10.67
N LEU A 36 0.57 -16.04 -9.52
CA LEU A 36 1.24 -16.84 -8.50
C LEU A 36 1.60 -18.25 -9.00
N ALA A 37 0.72 -18.87 -9.80
CA ALA A 37 1.00 -20.15 -10.42
C ALA A 37 2.16 -20.06 -11.42
N GLU A 38 2.25 -18.98 -12.20
CA GLU A 38 3.36 -18.72 -13.12
C GLU A 38 4.69 -18.52 -12.37
N TYR A 39 4.70 -17.76 -11.28
CA TYR A 39 5.88 -17.59 -10.44
C TYR A 39 6.36 -18.91 -9.83
N ARG A 40 5.45 -19.73 -9.33
CA ARG A 40 5.80 -21.05 -8.79
C ARG A 40 6.38 -21.98 -9.85
N GLN A 41 5.90 -21.92 -11.10
CA GLN A 41 6.49 -22.67 -12.22
C GLN A 41 7.92 -22.23 -12.55
N GLN A 42 8.24 -20.95 -12.31
CA GLN A 42 9.59 -20.39 -12.45
C GLN A 42 10.48 -20.67 -11.23
N GLY A 43 9.95 -21.37 -10.21
CA GLY A 43 10.65 -21.64 -8.96
C GLY A 43 10.75 -20.42 -8.03
N TRP A 44 9.95 -19.39 -8.28
CA TRP A 44 9.90 -18.21 -7.41
C TRP A 44 9.03 -18.49 -6.18
N VAL A 45 9.42 -17.85 -5.08
CA VAL A 45 8.68 -17.82 -3.82
C VAL A 45 8.24 -16.39 -3.52
N SER A 46 7.19 -16.25 -2.71
CA SER A 46 6.74 -14.96 -2.18
C SER A 46 7.22 -14.78 -0.74
N TRP A 47 7.48 -13.55 -0.33
CA TRP A 47 7.73 -13.21 1.07
C TRP A 47 7.37 -11.75 1.35
N ASN A 48 7.09 -11.45 2.61
CA ASN A 48 6.87 -10.10 3.09
C ASN A 48 8.21 -9.47 3.49
N ALA A 49 8.76 -8.60 2.64
CA ALA A 49 10.04 -7.93 2.88
C ALA A 49 10.03 -7.06 4.15
N ALA A 50 8.87 -6.55 4.56
CA ALA A 50 8.73 -5.76 5.78
C ALA A 50 8.99 -6.59 7.05
N GLU A 51 8.67 -7.89 7.04
CA GLU A 51 8.92 -8.80 8.18
C GLU A 51 10.36 -9.30 8.22
N GLU A 52 10.98 -9.44 7.05
CA GLU A 52 12.36 -9.93 6.90
C GLU A 52 13.43 -8.84 7.20
N GLY A 53 13.01 -7.62 7.55
CA GLY A 53 13.91 -6.49 7.81
C GLY A 53 14.70 -6.05 6.57
N VAL A 54 14.22 -6.42 5.38
CA VAL A 54 14.77 -5.95 4.10
C VAL A 54 14.23 -4.54 3.87
N GLU A 55 15.12 -3.57 3.59
CA GLU A 55 14.78 -2.17 3.34
C GLU A 55 13.94 -2.01 2.05
N PHE A 56 12.67 -2.38 2.13
CA PHE A 56 11.70 -2.23 1.06
C PHE A 56 10.29 -2.16 1.64
N SER A 57 9.95 -0.97 2.13
CA SER A 57 8.60 -0.61 2.53
C SER A 57 8.29 0.74 1.90
N PRO A 58 7.51 0.78 0.80
CA PRO A 58 7.18 2.05 0.12
C PRO A 58 6.39 3.00 1.02
N PHE A 59 5.72 2.46 2.05
CA PHE A 59 4.89 3.23 2.97
C PHE A 59 5.66 3.85 4.14
N ASP A 60 6.96 3.56 4.32
CA ASP A 60 7.77 4.15 5.40
C ASP A 60 7.87 5.68 5.31
N THR A 61 7.68 6.22 4.10
CA THR A 61 7.72 7.65 3.83
C THR A 61 6.42 8.38 4.20
N PHE A 62 5.35 7.64 4.55
CA PHE A 62 4.08 8.25 4.91
C PHE A 62 4.16 8.98 6.25
N PRO A 63 3.38 10.07 6.43
CA PRO A 63 3.27 10.72 7.73
C PRO A 63 2.74 9.73 8.79
N GLY A 64 3.57 9.46 9.80
CA GLY A 64 3.27 8.44 10.83
C GLY A 64 3.85 7.06 10.54
N GLY A 65 4.54 6.89 9.41
CA GLY A 65 5.20 5.66 8.99
C GLY A 65 4.26 4.68 8.27
N ALA A 66 4.83 3.51 7.96
CA ALA A 66 4.15 2.33 7.45
C ALA A 66 2.83 2.03 8.19
N PRO A 67 1.68 1.89 7.49
CA PRO A 67 0.44 1.45 8.12
C PRO A 67 0.57 0.06 8.75
N ALA A 68 -0.07 -0.14 9.90
CA ALA A 68 -0.07 -1.43 10.57
C ALA A 68 -0.76 -2.51 9.71
N GLY A 69 -0.17 -3.70 9.63
CA GLY A 69 -0.68 -4.78 8.78
C GLY A 69 -0.32 -4.64 7.30
N GLN A 70 0.66 -3.80 6.97
CA GLN A 70 1.18 -3.75 5.60
C GLN A 70 1.82 -5.06 5.17
N LEU A 71 1.78 -5.29 3.87
CA LEU A 71 2.50 -6.33 3.16
C LEU A 71 3.38 -5.65 2.12
N SER A 72 4.70 -5.79 2.24
CA SER A 72 5.66 -5.35 1.22
C SER A 72 6.18 -6.59 0.49
N CYS A 73 5.42 -7.04 -0.48
CA CYS A 73 5.60 -8.34 -1.09
C CYS A 73 6.68 -8.34 -2.15
N ARG A 74 7.54 -9.36 -2.08
CA ARG A 74 8.50 -9.69 -3.12
C ARG A 74 8.25 -11.10 -3.61
N TYR A 75 8.47 -11.29 -4.91
CA TYR A 75 8.37 -12.57 -5.61
C TYR A 75 9.66 -12.78 -6.38
N GLY A 76 10.34 -13.89 -6.14
CA GLY A 76 11.68 -14.13 -6.72
C GLY A 76 12.35 -15.36 -6.13
N ALA A 77 13.68 -15.42 -6.21
CA ALA A 77 14.47 -16.57 -5.74
C ALA A 77 14.42 -16.81 -4.20
N GLY A 78 13.88 -15.87 -3.43
CA GLY A 78 13.74 -15.92 -1.98
C GLY A 78 14.63 -14.91 -1.24
N PRO A 79 14.38 -14.68 0.06
CA PRO A 79 15.05 -13.63 0.84
C PRO A 79 16.55 -13.88 1.04
N ASP A 80 17.00 -15.15 1.02
CA ASP A 80 18.41 -15.53 1.20
C ASP A 80 19.26 -15.38 -0.08
N VAL A 81 18.64 -15.05 -1.22
CA VAL A 81 19.32 -14.97 -2.52
C VAL A 81 19.44 -13.51 -2.94
N ALA A 82 20.67 -13.00 -2.96
CA ALA A 82 20.95 -11.67 -3.50
C ALA A 82 20.69 -11.64 -5.01
N THR A 83 19.56 -11.06 -5.41
CA THR A 83 19.17 -10.92 -6.82
C THR A 83 18.36 -9.66 -7.02
N ASP A 84 18.57 -9.01 -8.16
CA ASP A 84 17.72 -7.92 -8.65
C ASP A 84 16.54 -8.46 -9.49
N ASN A 85 16.49 -9.78 -9.71
CA ASN A 85 15.41 -10.43 -10.44
C ASN A 85 14.27 -10.78 -9.49
N PHE A 86 13.45 -9.78 -9.17
CA PHE A 86 12.23 -9.94 -8.40
C PHE A 86 11.12 -9.05 -8.95
N PHE A 87 9.89 -9.44 -8.66
CA PHE A 87 8.71 -8.59 -8.79
C PHE A 87 8.30 -8.10 -7.39
N GLY A 88 7.90 -6.83 -7.28
CA GLY A 88 7.58 -6.21 -5.99
C GLY A 88 6.32 -5.36 -6.06
N LEU A 89 5.43 -5.56 -5.08
CA LEU A 89 4.26 -4.72 -4.84
C LEU A 89 4.03 -4.58 -3.35
N ALA A 90 3.22 -3.61 -2.93
CA ALA A 90 2.85 -3.49 -1.53
C ALA A 90 1.38 -3.13 -1.34
N TRP A 91 0.84 -3.55 -0.21
CA TRP A 91 -0.53 -3.32 0.19
C TRP A 91 -0.58 -2.97 1.67
N ALA A 92 -1.47 -2.09 2.07
CA ALA A 92 -1.77 -1.90 3.48
C ALA A 92 -3.21 -1.41 3.70
N PRO A 93 -3.85 -1.77 4.83
CA PRO A 93 -5.06 -1.10 5.25
C PRO A 93 -4.71 0.34 5.66
N ILE A 94 -5.55 1.30 5.31
CA ILE A 94 -5.31 2.71 5.63
C ILE A 94 -6.62 3.41 6.00
N SER A 95 -6.58 4.23 7.05
CA SER A 95 -7.74 5.04 7.44
C SER A 95 -7.87 6.27 6.54
N GLY A 96 -9.07 6.83 6.41
CA GLY A 96 -9.29 8.02 5.57
C GLY A 96 -8.39 9.21 5.93
N SER A 97 -8.15 9.47 7.22
CA SER A 97 -7.26 10.56 7.64
C SER A 97 -5.78 10.27 7.36
N ALA A 98 -5.34 9.02 7.51
CA ALA A 98 -3.97 8.62 7.15
C ALA A 98 -3.78 8.64 5.62
N ALA A 99 -4.77 8.20 4.86
CA ALA A 99 -4.77 8.26 3.41
C ALA A 99 -4.68 9.70 2.91
N GLN A 100 -5.44 10.63 3.51
CA GLN A 100 -5.34 12.04 3.16
C GLN A 100 -3.94 12.59 3.42
N ALA A 101 -3.37 12.32 4.60
CA ALA A 101 -2.01 12.77 4.93
C ALA A 101 -0.94 12.19 4.00
N ALA A 102 -1.06 10.90 3.64
CA ALA A 102 -0.17 10.24 2.69
C ALA A 102 -0.27 10.86 1.29
N GLN A 103 -1.49 11.14 0.81
CA GLN A 103 -1.70 11.81 -0.49
C GLN A 103 -1.11 13.23 -0.51
N GLU A 104 -1.25 14.00 0.57
CA GLU A 104 -0.63 15.32 0.71
C GLU A 104 0.91 15.22 0.69
N ALA A 105 1.48 14.21 1.36
CA ALA A 105 2.92 13.95 1.34
C ALA A 105 3.43 13.54 -0.05
N LEU A 106 2.68 12.69 -0.77
CA LEU A 106 3.00 12.30 -2.15
C LEU A 106 2.97 13.50 -3.09
N ALA A 107 1.98 14.38 -2.95
CA ALA A 107 1.93 15.64 -3.69
C ALA A 107 3.18 16.50 -3.45
N ALA A 108 3.60 16.63 -2.19
CA ALA A 108 4.80 17.37 -1.82
C ALA A 108 6.09 16.70 -2.34
N ALA A 109 6.10 15.37 -2.48
CA ALA A 109 7.18 14.58 -3.06
C ALA A 109 7.21 14.62 -4.60
N GLY A 110 6.25 15.30 -5.25
CA GLY A 110 6.21 15.49 -6.70
C GLY A 110 5.43 14.43 -7.47
N TYR A 111 4.68 13.57 -6.78
CA TYR A 111 3.74 12.66 -7.44
C TYR A 111 2.59 13.45 -8.07
N GLN A 112 2.11 12.96 -9.21
CA GLN A 112 0.96 13.52 -9.90
C GLN A 112 -0.29 12.73 -9.55
N ARG A 113 -1.35 13.45 -9.20
CA ARG A 113 -2.67 12.88 -8.96
C ARG A 113 -3.30 12.47 -10.29
N LEU A 114 -3.76 11.22 -10.37
CA LEU A 114 -4.53 10.67 -11.46
C LEU A 114 -5.86 10.15 -10.88
N ASP A 115 -6.96 10.76 -11.26
CA ASP A 115 -8.29 10.28 -10.88
C ASP A 115 -8.71 9.18 -11.85
N VAL A 116 -8.94 7.97 -11.32
CA VAL A 116 -9.39 6.80 -12.07
C VAL A 116 -10.73 6.34 -11.49
N ASP A 117 -11.56 5.64 -12.26
CA ASP A 117 -12.91 5.27 -11.82
C ASP A 117 -12.89 4.53 -10.46
N GLY A 118 -13.43 5.18 -9.43
CA GLY A 118 -13.55 4.62 -8.09
C GLY A 118 -12.28 4.62 -7.23
N SER A 119 -11.16 5.18 -7.69
CA SER A 119 -9.93 5.31 -6.87
C SER A 119 -9.09 6.53 -7.23
N THR A 120 -8.17 6.90 -6.33
CA THR A 120 -7.19 7.96 -6.61
C THR A 120 -5.81 7.33 -6.73
N GLN A 121 -5.13 7.59 -7.85
CA GLN A 121 -3.74 7.21 -8.05
C GLN A 121 -2.83 8.43 -7.87
N TRP A 122 -1.62 8.18 -7.36
CA TRP A 122 -0.52 9.14 -7.28
C TRP A 122 0.69 8.48 -7.93
N ALA A 123 1.13 9.01 -9.07
CA ALA A 123 2.17 8.39 -9.90
C ALA A 123 3.33 9.35 -10.18
N MET A 124 4.54 8.81 -10.29
CA MET A 124 5.72 9.54 -10.76
C MET A 124 6.11 9.06 -12.16
N ALA A 125 6.67 9.95 -12.97
CA ALA A 125 7.21 9.57 -14.27
C ALA A 125 8.35 8.55 -14.08
N GLY A 126 8.28 7.45 -14.82
CA GLY A 126 9.28 6.39 -14.76
C GLY A 126 10.48 6.65 -15.67
N SER A 127 11.59 5.96 -15.40
CA SER A 127 12.73 5.91 -16.31
C SER A 127 12.46 4.91 -17.45
N PRO A 128 13.18 4.99 -18.59
CA PRO A 128 13.03 4.01 -19.67
C PRO A 128 13.21 2.56 -19.15
N GLY A 129 12.21 1.72 -19.39
CA GLY A 129 12.16 0.33 -18.88
C GLY A 129 11.54 0.16 -17.49
N TYR A 130 11.15 1.26 -16.83
CA TYR A 130 10.52 1.30 -15.50
C TYR A 130 9.27 2.19 -15.52
N SER A 131 8.52 2.15 -16.62
CA SER A 131 7.30 2.93 -16.83
C SER A 131 6.30 2.15 -17.67
N ASP A 132 5.02 2.45 -17.49
CA ASP A 132 3.96 1.97 -18.39
C ASP A 132 4.02 2.70 -19.76
N ASP A 133 3.08 2.35 -20.65
CA ASP A 133 2.98 2.95 -21.99
C ASP A 133 2.65 4.45 -21.97
N GLU A 134 2.13 4.96 -20.86
CA GLU A 134 1.85 6.38 -20.63
C GLU A 134 3.03 7.12 -19.97
N GLY A 135 4.09 6.39 -19.59
CA GLY A 135 5.30 6.93 -18.97
C GLY A 135 5.28 6.94 -17.43
N TRP A 136 4.31 6.30 -16.79
CA TRP A 136 4.18 6.24 -15.33
C TRP A 136 4.94 5.06 -14.73
N GLY A 137 5.83 5.35 -13.79
CA GLY A 137 6.53 4.36 -12.98
C GLY A 137 5.82 4.17 -11.64
N GLU A 138 6.55 4.45 -10.56
CA GLU A 138 6.10 4.24 -9.18
C GLU A 138 4.72 4.87 -8.96
N THR A 139 3.78 4.06 -8.47
CA THR A 139 2.38 4.47 -8.34
C THR A 139 1.77 3.95 -7.04
N TYR A 140 1.08 4.84 -6.33
CA TYR A 140 0.23 4.54 -5.19
C TYR A 140 -1.23 4.65 -5.61
N GLN A 141 -2.07 3.64 -5.33
CA GLN A 141 -3.51 3.69 -5.54
C GLN A 141 -4.22 3.63 -4.19
N PHE A 142 -5.04 4.63 -3.91
CA PHE A 142 -5.86 4.73 -2.70
C PHE A 142 -7.31 4.38 -3.01
N SER A 143 -7.88 3.50 -2.21
CA SER A 143 -9.33 3.24 -2.12
C SER A 143 -9.90 3.90 -0.85
N GLU A 144 -11.13 3.57 -0.50
CA GLU A 144 -11.75 3.98 0.77
C GLU A 144 -11.07 3.35 2.01
N SER A 145 -10.41 2.20 1.85
CA SER A 145 -9.94 1.36 2.97
C SER A 145 -8.50 0.87 2.84
N ASP A 146 -7.89 0.93 1.66
CA ASP A 146 -6.56 0.42 1.41
C ASP A 146 -5.72 1.30 0.50
N VAL A 147 -4.41 1.12 0.61
CA VAL A 147 -3.42 1.67 -0.31
C VAL A 147 -2.64 0.54 -0.95
N ARG A 148 -2.43 0.64 -2.25
CA ARG A 148 -1.62 -0.26 -3.07
C ARG A 148 -0.45 0.50 -3.63
N TRP A 149 0.66 -0.18 -3.79
CA TRP A 149 1.87 0.36 -4.39
C TRP A 149 2.46 -0.62 -5.39
N VAL A 150 2.97 -0.07 -6.49
CA VAL A 150 3.70 -0.81 -7.52
C VAL A 150 4.86 0.00 -8.07
N SER A 151 5.86 -0.70 -8.63
CA SER A 151 7.04 -0.06 -9.25
C SER A 151 6.71 0.54 -10.63
N ILE A 152 5.76 -0.08 -11.35
CA ILE A 152 5.26 0.38 -12.64
C ILE A 152 3.73 0.38 -12.60
N ARG A 153 3.09 1.51 -12.95
CA ARG A 153 1.65 1.71 -12.80
C ARG A 153 0.77 0.57 -13.33
N ASN A 154 1.10 0.00 -14.49
CA ASN A 154 0.31 -1.09 -15.08
C ASN A 154 0.32 -2.38 -14.25
N GLU A 155 1.25 -2.55 -13.31
CA GLU A 155 1.32 -3.69 -12.40
C GLU A 155 0.17 -3.69 -11.38
N LEU A 156 -0.56 -2.58 -11.22
CA LEU A 156 -1.79 -2.54 -10.40
C LEU A 156 -2.81 -3.59 -10.82
N GLN A 157 -2.78 -4.04 -12.08
CA GLN A 157 -3.64 -5.11 -12.60
C GLN A 157 -3.38 -6.47 -11.96
N TYR A 158 -2.21 -6.68 -11.34
CA TYR A 158 -1.82 -7.96 -10.76
C TYR A 158 -2.35 -8.17 -9.35
N PHE A 159 -2.90 -7.12 -8.72
CA PHE A 159 -3.59 -7.27 -7.46
C PHE A 159 -4.80 -8.18 -7.62
N ALA A 160 -4.91 -9.18 -6.74
CA ALA A 160 -6.14 -9.90 -6.57
C ALA A 160 -7.29 -8.94 -6.19
N PRO A 161 -8.55 -9.34 -6.37
CA PRO A 161 -9.64 -8.72 -5.63
C PRO A 161 -9.46 -9.00 -4.13
N PRO A 162 -9.82 -8.04 -3.25
CA PRO A 162 -9.81 -8.28 -1.81
C PRO A 162 -10.73 -9.45 -1.45
N ALA A 163 -10.30 -10.28 -0.50
CA ALA A 163 -10.99 -11.51 -0.07
C ALA A 163 -12.28 -11.25 0.71
#